data_AF-A0AB36M488-F1
#
_entry.id   AF-A0AB36M488-F1
#
_cell.length_a   1.000
_cell.length_b   1.000
_cell.length_c   1.000
_cell.angle_alpha   90.00
_cell.angle_beta   90.00
_cell.angle_gamma   90.00
#
_symmetry.space_group_name_H-M   'P 1'
#
loop_
_entity.id
_entity.type
_entity.pdbx_description
1 polymer ?
#
loop_
_entity_poly.entity_id
_entity_poly.type
_entity_poly.pdbx_seq_one_letter_code
_entity_poly.pdbx_strand_id
1 'polypeptide(L)'
;MKPIPLWAVAMRPEGYSPFRQTPAASKEIAERAVERYRKMHEKEGNNFFLEIFDDVIKVQKWHGSRKDHIKNLFYVESWFSEPMYQCFDLKTAERVFKFDEIVKCYKKGSAPLVTKSFDEARQYYGSSMTGFKYQIQPIEPPENIFNWFHPDIELFDTLEEGAEAYTREQWEQLQINLKVKIETQLLDYEDIPNVPEDAIDWSNWKPEPPKQGLFLIAAFDSEDGPVLWWADTKAESKEG
;
A
#
# COMPACT_ATOMS: atom_id res chain seq x y z
N MET A 1 -22.70 2.21 51.35
CA MET A 1 -22.71 2.87 50.02
C MET A 1 -23.18 1.86 48.99
N LYS A 2 -24.11 2.22 48.09
CA LYS A 2 -24.41 1.36 46.94
C LYS A 2 -23.15 1.28 46.06
N PRO A 3 -22.76 0.11 45.56
CA PRO A 3 -21.63 -0.01 44.66
C PRO A 3 -21.89 0.85 43.42
N ILE A 4 -20.91 1.68 43.05
CA ILE A 4 -20.97 2.47 41.82
C ILE A 4 -21.02 1.49 40.64
N PRO A 5 -22.02 1.60 39.75
CA PRO A 5 -22.12 0.71 38.60
C PRO A 5 -20.90 0.89 37.69
N LEU A 6 -20.36 -0.23 37.23
CA LEU A 6 -19.34 -0.28 36.18
C LEU A 6 -20.03 -0.39 34.82
N TRP A 7 -19.40 0.13 33.78
CA TRP A 7 -20.01 0.29 32.46
C TRP A 7 -19.20 -0.41 31.39
N ALA A 8 -19.88 -0.81 30.32
CA ALA A 8 -19.31 -1.48 29.17
C ALA A 8 -20.08 -1.13 27.90
N VAL A 9 -19.40 -1.24 26.75
CA VAL A 9 -20.07 -1.37 25.46
C VAL A 9 -20.32 -2.85 25.23
N ALA A 10 -21.56 -3.19 24.89
CA ALA A 10 -22.00 -4.54 24.62
C ALA A 10 -22.27 -4.69 23.13
N MET A 11 -21.62 -5.68 22.50
CA MET A 11 -21.76 -5.98 21.08
C MET A 11 -22.19 -7.43 20.86
N ARG A 12 -23.06 -7.69 19.88
CA ARG A 12 -23.33 -9.03 19.38
C ARG A 12 -22.38 -9.34 18.22
N PRO A 13 -21.50 -10.35 18.34
CA PRO A 13 -20.63 -10.75 17.24
C PRO A 13 -21.41 -11.19 15.99
N GLU A 14 -22.52 -11.91 16.18
CA GLU A 14 -23.32 -12.49 15.10
C GLU A 14 -24.80 -12.52 15.50
N GLY A 15 -25.72 -12.02 14.65
CA GLY A 15 -27.18 -12.14 14.78
C GLY A 15 -27.73 -12.31 16.21
N TYR A 16 -28.04 -13.56 16.58
CA TYR A 16 -28.67 -13.92 17.86
C TYR A 16 -27.69 -14.24 19.01
N SER A 17 -26.38 -14.14 18.78
CA SER A 17 -25.36 -14.41 19.80
C SER A 17 -25.54 -13.51 21.05
N PRO A 18 -25.14 -14.01 22.23
CA PRO A 18 -25.18 -13.19 23.44
C PRO A 18 -24.23 -12.00 23.32
N PHE A 19 -24.59 -10.91 24.01
CA PHE A 19 -23.73 -9.73 24.09
C PHE A 19 -22.37 -10.07 24.71
N ARG A 20 -21.30 -9.69 24.00
CA ARG A 20 -19.96 -9.60 24.56
C ARG A 20 -19.75 -8.20 25.10
N GLN A 21 -19.40 -8.10 26.38
CA GLN A 21 -19.15 -6.83 27.05
C GLN A 21 -17.67 -6.49 27.01
N THR A 22 -17.37 -5.26 26.60
CA THR A 22 -16.04 -4.67 26.63
C THR A 22 -16.04 -3.47 27.59
N PRO A 23 -15.27 -3.51 28.69
CA PRO A 23 -15.27 -2.49 29.74
C PRO A 23 -14.99 -1.06 29.26
N ALA A 24 -15.72 -0.10 29.85
CA ALA A 24 -15.56 1.33 29.66
C ALA A 24 -15.29 2.06 30.98
N ALA A 25 -14.51 3.14 30.92
CA ALA A 25 -14.12 3.93 32.08
C ALA A 25 -15.31 4.60 32.79
N SER A 26 -16.34 4.97 32.03
CA SER A 26 -17.58 5.56 32.56
C SER A 26 -18.76 5.25 31.63
N LYS A 27 -19.98 5.56 32.09
CA LYS A 27 -21.20 5.51 31.26
C LYS A 27 -21.06 6.41 30.04
N GLU A 28 -20.61 7.64 30.25
CA GLU A 28 -20.44 8.64 29.21
C GLU A 28 -19.43 8.21 28.14
N ILE A 29 -18.31 7.58 28.54
CA ILE A 29 -17.34 7.02 27.59
C ILE A 29 -17.96 5.89 26.78
N ALA A 30 -18.76 5.02 27.40
CA ALA A 30 -19.48 3.97 26.68
C ALA A 30 -20.51 4.55 25.69
N GLU A 31 -21.26 5.58 26.10
CA GLU A 31 -22.24 6.25 25.23
C GLU A 31 -21.57 6.90 24.02
N ARG A 32 -20.46 7.63 24.24
CA ARG A 32 -19.66 8.22 23.16
C ARG A 32 -19.07 7.17 22.22
N ALA A 33 -18.63 6.03 22.74
CA ALA A 33 -18.10 4.94 21.92
C ALA A 33 -19.19 4.32 21.03
N VAL A 34 -20.37 4.03 21.59
CA VAL A 34 -21.54 3.55 20.82
C VAL A 34 -21.93 4.56 19.75
N GLU A 35 -21.96 5.85 20.08
CA GLU A 35 -22.27 6.91 19.12
C GLU A 35 -21.22 7.02 17.98
N ARG A 36 -19.93 6.84 18.28
CA ARG A 36 -18.88 6.77 17.25
C ARG A 36 -19.17 5.64 16.26
N TYR A 37 -19.50 4.45 16.75
CA TYR A 37 -19.89 3.33 15.88
C TYR A 37 -21.13 3.64 15.04
N ARG A 38 -22.14 4.32 15.60
CA ARG A 38 -23.34 4.70 14.83
C ARG A 38 -22.96 5.62 13.68
N LYS A 39 -22.23 6.70 13.95
CA LYS A 39 -21.77 7.66 12.94
C LYS A 39 -20.95 7.03 11.83
N MET A 40 -20.10 6.05 12.16
CA MET A 40 -19.38 5.26 11.15
C MET A 40 -20.34 4.58 10.17
N HIS A 41 -21.34 3.87 10.68
CA HIS A 41 -22.30 3.13 9.84
C HIS A 41 -23.24 4.07 9.05
N GLU A 42 -23.57 5.25 9.61
CA GLU A 42 -24.28 6.32 8.90
C GLU A 42 -23.49 6.81 7.70
N LYS A 43 -22.18 7.05 7.87
CA LYS A 43 -21.29 7.50 6.79
C LYS A 43 -21.02 6.42 5.75
N GLU A 44 -21.00 5.15 6.17
CA GLU A 44 -20.90 3.99 5.26
C GLU A 44 -22.16 3.80 4.40
N GLY A 45 -23.30 4.40 4.79
CA GLY A 45 -24.58 4.19 4.13
C GLY A 45 -25.17 2.79 4.36
N ASN A 46 -24.79 2.13 5.46
CA ASN A 46 -25.23 0.78 5.79
C ASN A 46 -26.61 0.79 6.46
N ASN A 47 -27.66 1.09 5.68
CA ASN A 47 -29.04 1.22 6.18
C ASN A 47 -29.53 -0.02 6.93
N PHE A 48 -29.18 -1.22 6.46
CA PHE A 48 -29.55 -2.47 7.13
C PHE A 48 -28.98 -2.54 8.56
N PHE A 49 -27.70 -2.22 8.74
CA PHE A 49 -27.09 -2.26 10.07
C PHE A 49 -27.67 -1.19 11.00
N LEU A 50 -28.01 -0.01 10.47
CA LEU A 50 -28.62 1.08 11.24
C LEU A 50 -30.00 0.70 11.78
N GLU A 51 -30.81 -0.04 11.02
CA GLU A 51 -32.12 -0.53 11.47
C GLU A 51 -32.02 -1.44 12.71
N ILE A 52 -30.94 -2.23 12.80
CA ILE A 52 -30.73 -3.18 13.90
C ILE A 52 -29.68 -2.70 14.91
N PHE A 53 -29.20 -1.46 14.80
CA PHE A 53 -28.02 -1.00 15.53
C PHE A 53 -28.14 -1.18 17.04
N ASP A 54 -29.27 -0.77 17.63
CA ASP A 54 -29.51 -0.83 19.08
C ASP A 54 -29.64 -2.27 19.61
N ASP A 55 -29.93 -3.23 18.72
CA ASP A 55 -29.96 -4.65 19.04
C ASP A 55 -28.57 -5.30 18.97
N VAL A 56 -27.65 -4.69 18.22
CA VAL A 56 -26.28 -5.20 18.00
C VAL A 56 -25.28 -4.52 18.92
N ILE A 57 -25.31 -3.19 19.07
CA ILE A 57 -24.33 -2.40 19.83
C ILE A 57 -25.06 -1.47 20.80
N LYS A 58 -24.80 -1.62 22.11
CA LYS A 58 -25.38 -0.71 23.12
C LYS A 58 -24.58 -0.61 24.40
N VAL A 59 -24.91 0.39 25.20
CA VAL A 59 -24.35 0.56 26.55
C VAL A 59 -25.01 -0.41 27.52
N GLN A 60 -24.22 -1.07 28.37
CA GLN A 60 -24.72 -1.92 29.45
C GLN A 60 -23.94 -1.69 30.74
N LYS A 61 -24.57 -2.07 31.87
CA LYS A 61 -23.84 -2.29 33.12
C LYS A 61 -22.95 -3.51 32.96
N TRP A 62 -21.72 -3.43 33.43
CA TRP A 62 -20.80 -4.56 33.44
C TRP A 62 -21.30 -5.65 34.39
N HIS A 63 -21.35 -6.89 33.89
CA HIS A 63 -21.84 -8.05 34.66
C HIS A 63 -20.73 -8.87 35.31
N GLY A 64 -19.46 -8.66 34.93
CA GLY A 64 -18.31 -9.36 35.50
C GLY A 64 -17.80 -8.77 36.82
N SER A 65 -16.65 -9.26 37.27
CA SER A 65 -16.00 -8.72 38.48
C SER A 65 -15.38 -7.35 38.23
N ARG A 66 -15.21 -6.54 39.29
CA ARG A 66 -14.46 -5.28 39.23
C ARG A 66 -13.00 -5.48 38.82
N LYS A 67 -12.39 -6.58 39.25
CA LYS A 67 -11.00 -6.93 38.91
C LYS A 67 -10.87 -7.14 37.39
N ASP A 68 -11.82 -7.85 36.79
CA ASP A 68 -11.83 -8.10 35.34
C ASP A 68 -12.16 -6.84 34.54
N HIS A 69 -13.04 -5.97 35.08
CA HIS A 69 -13.33 -4.68 34.47
C HIS A 69 -12.07 -3.81 34.33
N ILE A 70 -11.28 -3.70 35.40
CA ILE A 70 -10.04 -2.91 35.40
C ILE A 70 -8.99 -3.57 34.50
N LYS A 71 -8.83 -4.90 34.58
CA LYS A 71 -7.85 -5.65 33.79
C LYS A 71 -8.09 -5.52 32.28
N ASN A 72 -9.35 -5.51 31.86
CA ASN A 72 -9.74 -5.47 30.45
C ASN A 72 -10.31 -4.09 30.06
N LEU A 73 -9.95 -3.03 30.79
CA LEU A 73 -10.40 -1.68 30.50
C LEU A 73 -9.94 -1.27 29.11
N PHE A 74 -10.90 -0.96 28.22
CA PHE A 74 -10.61 -0.71 26.82
C PHE A 74 -11.12 0.66 26.37
N TYR A 75 -12.41 0.96 26.59
CA TYR A 75 -12.94 2.28 26.24
C TYR A 75 -12.54 3.30 27.31
N VAL A 76 -11.55 4.11 26.95
CA VAL A 76 -11.00 5.24 27.69
C VAL A 76 -10.91 6.45 26.77
N GLU A 77 -10.59 7.62 27.29
CA GLU A 77 -10.54 8.85 26.47
C GLU A 77 -9.58 8.74 25.27
N SER A 78 -8.42 8.10 25.44
CA SER A 78 -7.46 7.91 24.34
C SER A 78 -7.95 7.01 23.21
N TRP A 79 -8.95 6.15 23.46
CA TRP A 79 -9.52 5.27 22.43
C TRP A 79 -10.14 6.06 21.27
N PHE A 80 -10.65 7.27 21.52
CA PHE A 80 -11.21 8.14 20.48
C PHE A 80 -10.16 8.69 19.50
N SER A 81 -8.88 8.50 19.79
CA SER A 81 -7.76 8.82 18.90
C SER A 81 -7.22 7.59 18.16
N GLU A 82 -7.78 6.40 18.40
CA GLU A 82 -7.38 5.18 17.70
C GLU A 82 -8.01 5.10 16.30
N PRO A 83 -7.30 4.51 15.32
CA PRO A 83 -7.83 4.25 13.98
C PRO A 83 -8.98 3.25 13.99
N MET A 84 -10.06 3.57 13.27
CA MET A 84 -11.21 2.68 13.11
C MET A 84 -11.18 1.90 11.80
N TYR A 85 -10.46 2.41 10.80
CA TYR A 85 -10.29 1.77 9.50
C TYR A 85 -8.83 1.54 9.19
N GLN A 86 -8.60 0.62 8.26
CA GLN A 86 -7.31 0.39 7.65
C GLN A 86 -7.43 0.38 6.13
N CYS A 87 -6.38 0.81 5.46
CA CYS A 87 -6.25 0.71 4.01
C CYS A 87 -4.83 0.29 3.65
N PHE A 88 -4.68 -0.29 2.46
CA PHE A 88 -3.42 -0.84 1.95
C PHE A 88 -3.02 -0.23 0.59
N ASP A 89 -3.91 0.58 0.01
CA ASP A 89 -3.74 1.22 -1.28
C ASP A 89 -4.54 2.53 -1.32
N LEU A 90 -4.27 3.36 -2.33
CA LEU A 90 -4.90 4.67 -2.51
C LEU A 90 -6.41 4.57 -2.80
N LYS A 91 -6.82 3.56 -3.58
CA LYS A 91 -8.23 3.35 -3.97
C LYS A 91 -9.10 3.06 -2.74
N THR A 92 -8.60 2.25 -1.83
CA THR A 92 -9.24 1.94 -0.56
C THR A 92 -9.22 3.15 0.35
N ALA A 93 -8.14 3.94 0.38
CA ALA A 93 -8.07 5.20 1.11
C ALA A 93 -9.17 6.18 0.65
N GLU A 94 -9.34 6.40 -0.65
CA GLU A 94 -10.40 7.27 -1.20
C GLU A 94 -11.81 6.91 -0.71
N ARG A 95 -12.06 5.63 -0.46
CA ARG A 95 -13.33 5.17 0.10
C ARG A 95 -13.41 5.44 1.60
N VAL A 96 -12.44 4.95 2.39
CA VAL A 96 -12.55 4.95 3.86
C VAL A 96 -12.42 6.33 4.48
N PHE A 97 -11.71 7.27 3.85
CA PHE A 97 -11.64 8.65 4.35
C PHE A 97 -12.95 9.43 4.20
N LYS A 98 -13.88 8.98 3.34
CA LYS A 98 -15.25 9.55 3.29
C LYS A 98 -16.04 9.28 4.57
N PHE A 99 -15.60 8.32 5.38
CA PHE A 99 -16.24 7.97 6.65
C PHE A 99 -15.86 8.89 7.81
N ASP A 100 -15.02 9.91 7.58
CA ASP A 100 -14.67 10.96 8.56
C ASP A 100 -14.06 10.39 9.86
N GLU A 101 -13.24 9.35 9.70
CA GLU A 101 -12.60 8.62 10.79
C GLU A 101 -11.08 8.61 10.69
N ILE A 102 -10.42 8.18 11.78
CA ILE A 102 -8.98 7.95 11.79
C ILE A 102 -8.69 6.65 11.04
N VAL A 103 -7.77 6.71 10.08
CA VAL A 103 -7.40 5.58 9.23
C VAL A 103 -5.94 5.23 9.43
N LYS A 104 -5.65 3.94 9.53
CA LYS A 104 -4.29 3.39 9.50
C LYS A 104 -3.95 2.89 8.10
N CYS A 105 -3.03 3.58 7.45
CA CYS A 105 -2.58 3.33 6.09
C CYS A 105 -1.33 2.44 6.11
N TYR A 106 -1.31 1.37 5.31
CA TYR A 106 -0.19 0.45 5.18
C TYR A 106 0.38 0.51 3.76
N LYS A 107 1.71 0.52 3.65
CA LYS A 107 2.43 0.49 2.37
C LYS A 107 3.67 -0.37 2.54
N LYS A 108 3.90 -1.28 1.59
CA LYS A 108 5.07 -2.18 1.61
C LYS A 108 6.36 -1.35 1.72
N GLY A 109 7.27 -1.74 2.61
CA GLY A 109 8.54 -1.04 2.83
C GLY A 109 8.44 0.29 3.60
N SER A 110 7.26 0.68 4.09
CA SER A 110 7.05 1.92 4.86
C SER A 110 6.43 1.66 6.23
N ALA A 111 6.73 2.53 7.19
CA ALA A 111 6.05 2.51 8.49
C ALA A 111 4.58 2.95 8.31
N PRO A 112 3.61 2.33 9.02
CA PRO A 112 2.20 2.69 8.89
C PRO A 112 1.93 4.16 9.25
N LEU A 113 1.10 4.83 8.45
CA LEU A 113 0.61 6.18 8.72
C LEU A 113 -0.75 6.12 9.40
N VAL A 114 -0.91 6.80 10.53
CA VAL A 114 -2.22 7.01 11.18
C VAL A 114 -2.63 8.46 10.97
N THR A 115 -3.73 8.70 10.25
CA THR A 115 -4.15 10.06 9.92
C THR A 115 -5.67 10.18 9.74
N LYS A 116 -6.17 11.42 9.86
CA LYS A 116 -7.52 11.84 9.43
C LYS A 116 -7.52 12.58 8.09
N SER A 117 -6.33 12.89 7.56
CA SER A 117 -6.17 13.67 6.34
C SER A 117 -6.05 12.75 5.14
N PHE A 118 -7.03 12.83 4.24
CA PHE A 118 -6.92 12.15 2.95
C PHE A 118 -5.74 12.69 2.13
N ASP A 119 -5.37 13.97 2.27
CA ASP A 119 -4.21 14.53 1.58
C ASP A 119 -2.90 13.90 2.08
N GLU A 120 -2.76 13.66 3.39
CA GLU A 120 -1.61 12.94 3.95
C GLU A 120 -1.59 11.47 3.50
N ALA A 121 -2.74 10.80 3.45
CA ALA A 121 -2.83 9.44 2.92
C ALA A 121 -2.50 9.39 1.42
N ARG A 122 -2.99 10.36 0.64
CA ARG A 122 -2.66 10.50 -0.78
C ARG A 122 -1.18 10.77 -0.96
N GLN A 123 -0.55 11.57 -0.11
CA GLN A 123 0.91 11.74 -0.11
C GLN A 123 1.62 10.46 0.31
N TYR A 124 1.11 9.69 1.27
CA TYR A 124 1.73 8.44 1.70
C TYR A 124 1.72 7.36 0.60
N TYR A 125 0.59 7.23 -0.11
CA TYR A 125 0.46 6.28 -1.22
C TYR A 125 1.07 6.82 -2.52
N GLY A 126 0.65 8.04 -2.90
CA GLY A 126 1.07 8.78 -4.09
C GLY A 126 2.42 9.46 -3.97
N SER A 127 3.12 9.33 -2.84
CA SER A 127 4.57 9.27 -2.86
C SER A 127 4.97 8.01 -3.63
N SER A 128 4.85 8.06 -4.97
CA SER A 128 6.04 7.74 -5.76
C SER A 128 7.18 8.53 -5.13
N MET A 129 8.37 7.96 -5.03
CA MET A 129 9.48 8.59 -4.32
C MET A 129 9.73 10.05 -4.76
N THR A 130 9.05 11.00 -4.13
CA THR A 130 9.05 12.43 -4.48
C THR A 130 9.54 13.28 -3.32
N GLY A 131 9.86 12.64 -2.19
CA GLY A 131 10.82 13.15 -1.20
C GLY A 131 12.21 12.50 -1.31
N PHE A 132 12.35 11.37 -2.01
CA PHE A 132 13.64 10.80 -2.37
C PHE A 132 13.99 11.29 -3.77
N LYS A 133 15.09 12.04 -3.92
CA LYS A 133 15.69 12.30 -5.24
C LYS A 133 16.32 11.01 -5.75
N TYR A 134 15.50 10.03 -6.09
CA TYR A 134 15.96 8.78 -6.63
C TYR A 134 15.82 8.80 -8.13
N GLN A 135 16.97 8.78 -8.79
CA GLN A 135 17.09 8.49 -10.20
C GLN A 135 17.90 7.22 -10.26
N ILE A 136 17.45 6.23 -11.05
CA ILE A 136 18.22 5.00 -11.25
C ILE A 136 19.64 5.36 -11.69
N GLN A 137 20.63 4.75 -11.04
CA GLN A 137 22.04 5.00 -11.29
C GLN A 137 22.64 3.83 -12.08
N PRO A 138 23.65 4.05 -12.91
CA PRO A 138 24.34 2.96 -13.58
C PRO A 138 25.04 2.08 -12.54
N ILE A 139 24.91 0.76 -12.71
CA ILE A 139 25.71 -0.25 -12.00
C ILE A 139 26.47 -1.09 -13.02
N GLU A 140 27.49 -1.80 -12.53
CA GLU A 140 28.17 -2.82 -13.34
C GLU A 140 27.19 -4.00 -13.54
N PRO A 141 26.84 -4.36 -14.79
CA PRO A 141 26.01 -5.53 -15.04
C PRO A 141 26.70 -6.81 -14.57
N PRO A 142 25.96 -7.86 -14.21
CA PRO A 142 26.55 -9.17 -13.98
C PRO A 142 27.26 -9.68 -15.24
N GLU A 143 28.17 -10.64 -15.07
CA GLU A 143 28.90 -11.25 -16.19
C GLU A 143 27.92 -11.84 -17.22
N ASN A 144 26.95 -12.65 -16.78
CA ASN A 144 25.84 -13.11 -17.62
C ASN A 144 24.60 -12.21 -17.42
N ILE A 145 24.23 -11.49 -18.48
CA ILE A 145 23.07 -10.57 -18.50
C ILE A 145 21.78 -11.22 -19.04
N PHE A 146 21.75 -12.53 -19.31
CA PHE A 146 20.54 -13.23 -19.75
C PHE A 146 19.42 -13.11 -18.72
N ASN A 147 18.25 -12.58 -19.14
CA ASN A 147 17.08 -12.33 -18.28
C ASN A 147 17.40 -11.52 -17.01
N TRP A 148 18.29 -10.54 -17.14
CA TRP A 148 18.67 -9.65 -16.07
C TRP A 148 17.87 -8.35 -16.09
N PHE A 149 17.47 -7.91 -14.91
CA PHE A 149 16.86 -6.60 -14.68
C PHE A 149 17.65 -5.87 -13.60
N HIS A 150 17.80 -4.56 -13.77
CA HIS A 150 18.38 -3.72 -12.73
C HIS A 150 17.59 -3.90 -11.42
N PRO A 151 18.24 -4.11 -10.27
CA PRO A 151 17.56 -4.43 -9.01
C PRO A 151 16.55 -3.37 -8.59
N ASP A 152 16.83 -2.10 -8.93
CA ASP A 152 15.89 -1.03 -8.63
C ASP A 152 14.61 -1.07 -9.48
N ILE A 153 14.58 -1.74 -10.64
CA ILE A 153 13.32 -1.92 -11.38
C ILE A 153 12.32 -2.66 -10.49
N GLU A 154 12.71 -3.72 -9.79
CA GLU A 154 11.83 -4.47 -8.88
C GLU A 154 11.21 -3.57 -7.77
N LEU A 155 11.95 -2.56 -7.32
CA LEU A 155 11.49 -1.61 -6.30
C LEU A 155 10.47 -0.60 -6.83
N PHE A 156 10.53 -0.29 -8.13
CA PHE A 156 9.72 0.73 -8.80
C PHE A 156 8.75 0.16 -9.83
N ASP A 157 8.66 -1.17 -9.90
CA ASP A 157 7.88 -1.88 -10.89
C ASP A 157 6.40 -1.52 -10.77
N THR A 158 5.76 -1.49 -11.93
CA THR A 158 4.33 -1.19 -12.10
C THR A 158 3.57 -2.37 -12.68
N LEU A 159 4.27 -3.46 -13.01
CA LEU A 159 3.71 -4.70 -13.51
C LEU A 159 3.06 -5.49 -12.37
N GLU A 160 1.83 -5.96 -12.59
CA GLU A 160 1.11 -6.78 -11.62
C GLU A 160 1.59 -8.24 -11.63
N GLU A 161 1.45 -8.94 -10.51
CA GLU A 161 1.85 -10.34 -10.40
C GLU A 161 1.10 -11.22 -11.42
N GLY A 162 1.84 -11.88 -12.31
CA GLY A 162 1.29 -12.73 -13.37
C GLY A 162 0.95 -12.01 -14.68
N ALA A 163 1.22 -10.71 -14.81
CA ALA A 163 1.13 -10.01 -16.08
C ALA A 163 2.39 -10.25 -16.93
N GLU A 164 2.20 -10.50 -18.22
CA GLU A 164 3.28 -10.79 -19.18
C GLU A 164 3.82 -9.52 -19.88
N ALA A 165 3.10 -8.40 -19.80
CA ALA A 165 3.48 -7.14 -20.44
C ALA A 165 2.89 -5.91 -19.73
N TYR A 166 3.57 -4.78 -19.84
CA TYR A 166 3.11 -3.48 -19.33
C TYR A 166 2.00 -2.91 -20.20
N THR A 167 0.96 -2.33 -19.59
CA THR A 167 0.09 -1.38 -20.30
C THR A 167 0.87 -0.10 -20.60
N ARG A 168 0.33 0.75 -21.49
CA ARG A 168 0.96 2.03 -21.82
C ARG A 168 1.12 2.91 -20.59
N GLU A 169 0.11 2.95 -19.73
CA GLU A 169 0.10 3.73 -18.50
C GLU A 169 1.12 3.21 -17.49
N GLN A 170 1.24 1.89 -17.33
CA GLN A 170 2.27 1.26 -16.49
C GLN A 170 3.67 1.59 -17.00
N TRP A 171 3.89 1.49 -18.31
CA TRP A 171 5.17 1.82 -18.95
C TRP A 171 5.57 3.30 -18.77
N GLU A 172 4.62 4.21 -18.96
CA GLU A 172 4.82 5.65 -18.71
C GLU A 172 5.13 5.91 -17.23
N GLN A 173 4.44 5.23 -16.32
CA GLN A 173 4.63 5.38 -14.88
C GLN A 173 5.98 4.81 -14.39
N LEU A 174 6.44 3.69 -14.94
CA LEU A 174 7.76 3.12 -14.62
C LEU A 174 8.89 4.11 -14.93
N GLN A 175 8.85 4.73 -16.11
CA GLN A 175 9.82 5.76 -16.52
C GLN A 175 9.83 6.95 -15.55
N ILE A 176 8.64 7.39 -15.10
CA ILE A 176 8.50 8.46 -14.09
C ILE A 176 9.11 8.01 -12.76
N ASN A 177 8.82 6.78 -12.30
CA ASN A 177 9.33 6.26 -11.03
C ASN A 177 10.87 6.16 -11.02
N LEU A 178 11.47 5.82 -12.17
CA LEU A 178 12.91 5.69 -12.34
C LEU A 178 13.62 7.01 -12.68
N LYS A 179 12.87 8.08 -13.01
CA LYS A 179 13.37 9.39 -13.50
C LYS A 179 14.30 9.27 -14.71
N VAL A 180 13.95 8.41 -15.65
CA VAL A 180 14.68 8.21 -16.91
C VAL A 180 13.69 8.02 -18.04
N LYS A 181 14.14 8.28 -19.26
CA LYS A 181 13.48 7.76 -20.45
C LYS A 181 14.08 6.40 -20.77
N ILE A 182 13.24 5.39 -21.02
CA ILE A 182 13.71 4.06 -21.41
C ILE A 182 13.67 3.96 -22.94
N GLU A 183 14.81 3.66 -23.54
CA GLU A 183 14.93 3.28 -24.95
C GLU A 183 15.01 1.75 -25.04
N THR A 184 14.08 1.15 -25.77
CA THR A 184 14.07 -0.28 -26.04
C THR A 184 14.82 -0.58 -27.32
N GLN A 185 15.60 -1.66 -27.32
CA GLN A 185 16.33 -2.15 -28.47
C GLN A 185 16.04 -3.65 -28.61
N LEU A 186 15.35 -4.02 -29.69
CA LEU A 186 15.21 -5.40 -30.12
C LEU A 186 16.37 -5.74 -31.06
N LEU A 187 16.97 -6.91 -30.88
CA LEU A 187 18.11 -7.39 -31.67
C LEU A 187 17.78 -8.75 -32.27
N ASP A 188 18.33 -9.01 -33.45
CA ASP A 188 18.38 -10.35 -34.03
C ASP A 188 19.60 -11.09 -33.47
N TYR A 189 19.47 -12.39 -33.17
CA TYR A 189 20.60 -13.20 -32.68
C TYR A 189 21.78 -13.24 -33.66
N GLU A 190 21.52 -13.10 -34.95
CA GLU A 190 22.56 -13.04 -35.98
C GLU A 190 23.49 -11.81 -35.82
N ASP A 191 23.00 -10.76 -35.17
CA ASP A 191 23.75 -9.52 -34.93
C ASP A 191 24.57 -9.55 -33.62
N ILE A 192 24.40 -10.59 -32.80
CA ILE A 192 25.05 -10.68 -31.49
C ILE A 192 26.26 -11.63 -31.57
N PRO A 193 27.49 -11.10 -31.44
CA PRO A 193 28.68 -11.93 -31.56
C PRO A 193 28.74 -13.00 -30.47
N ASN A 194 28.90 -14.26 -30.88
CA ASN A 194 29.13 -15.41 -29.99
C ASN A 194 27.98 -15.72 -29.01
N VAL A 195 26.75 -15.31 -29.34
CA VAL A 195 25.53 -15.70 -28.61
C VAL A 195 24.62 -16.45 -29.58
N PRO A 196 24.53 -17.79 -29.49
CA PRO A 196 23.58 -18.53 -30.32
C PRO A 196 22.12 -18.25 -29.92
N GLU A 197 21.19 -18.56 -30.83
CA GLU A 197 19.75 -18.31 -30.67
C GLU A 197 19.12 -19.03 -29.46
N ASP A 198 19.69 -20.15 -29.04
CA ASP A 198 19.26 -20.91 -27.86
C ASP A 198 20.09 -20.63 -26.60
N ALA A 199 20.88 -19.55 -26.60
CA ALA A 199 21.76 -19.21 -25.50
C ALA A 199 21.01 -18.64 -24.30
N ILE A 200 21.06 -19.39 -23.19
CA ILE A 200 20.70 -18.90 -21.84
C ILE A 200 21.89 -18.25 -21.11
N ASP A 201 23.02 -18.09 -21.79
CA ASP A 201 24.26 -17.54 -21.27
C ASP A 201 24.81 -16.49 -22.23
N TRP A 202 24.74 -15.23 -21.80
CA TRP A 202 25.21 -14.07 -22.55
C TRP A 202 26.53 -13.52 -22.02
N SER A 203 27.31 -14.31 -21.26
CA SER A 203 28.57 -13.86 -20.64
C SER A 203 29.65 -13.38 -21.61
N ASN A 204 29.62 -13.88 -22.85
CA ASN A 204 30.56 -13.49 -23.90
C ASN A 204 30.15 -12.21 -24.65
N TRP A 205 29.02 -11.61 -24.29
CA TRP A 205 28.49 -10.44 -24.96
C TRP A 205 28.45 -9.24 -24.02
N LYS A 206 29.05 -8.13 -24.46
CA LYS A 206 28.96 -6.83 -23.80
C LYS A 206 28.26 -5.86 -24.73
N PRO A 207 26.95 -5.64 -24.57
CA PRO A 207 26.21 -4.76 -25.46
C PRO A 207 26.71 -3.32 -25.34
N GLU A 208 26.79 -2.62 -26.47
CA GLU A 208 27.07 -1.19 -26.51
C GLU A 208 25.76 -0.40 -26.61
N PRO A 209 25.64 0.74 -25.92
CA PRO A 209 24.44 1.55 -25.98
C PRO A 209 24.22 2.13 -27.38
N PRO A 210 22.97 2.21 -27.86
CA PRO A 210 22.66 2.77 -29.18
C PRO A 210 22.99 4.27 -29.28
N LYS A 211 23.15 4.97 -28.14
CA LYS A 211 23.54 6.37 -28.06
C LYS A 211 24.47 6.62 -26.87
N GLN A 212 25.33 7.63 -27.01
CA GLN A 212 26.26 8.02 -25.95
C GLN A 212 25.54 8.59 -24.73
N GLY A 213 25.84 8.03 -23.55
CA GLY A 213 25.29 8.47 -22.27
C GLY A 213 24.09 7.68 -21.77
N LEU A 214 23.69 6.63 -22.48
CA LEU A 214 22.74 5.64 -21.98
C LEU A 214 23.48 4.54 -21.20
N PHE A 215 22.79 3.89 -20.27
CA PHE A 215 23.29 2.69 -19.59
C PHE A 215 22.21 1.60 -19.54
N LEU A 216 22.66 0.34 -19.47
CA LEU A 216 21.80 -0.83 -19.52
C LEU A 216 21.02 -0.98 -18.20
N ILE A 217 19.72 -1.21 -18.30
CA ILE A 217 18.85 -1.45 -17.14
C ILE A 217 18.03 -2.74 -17.22
N ALA A 218 17.92 -3.36 -18.40
CA ALA A 218 17.37 -4.71 -18.53
C ALA A 218 17.90 -5.38 -19.79
N ALA A 219 18.01 -6.70 -19.76
CA ALA A 219 18.38 -7.55 -20.87
C ALA A 219 17.62 -8.88 -20.72
N PHE A 220 16.75 -9.22 -21.65
CA PHE A 220 15.95 -10.44 -21.58
C PHE A 220 15.65 -10.99 -22.96
N ASP A 221 15.38 -12.28 -23.01
CA ASP A 221 14.99 -12.96 -24.23
C ASP A 221 13.48 -12.87 -24.44
N SER A 222 13.07 -12.63 -25.68
CA SER A 222 11.66 -12.56 -26.09
C SER A 222 11.42 -13.50 -27.27
N GLU A 223 10.16 -13.74 -27.62
CA GLU A 223 9.82 -14.56 -28.80
C GLU A 223 10.40 -13.98 -30.11
N ASP A 224 10.68 -12.68 -30.15
CA ASP A 224 11.23 -11.97 -31.30
C ASP A 224 12.75 -11.75 -31.19
N GLY A 225 13.42 -12.34 -30.19
CA GLY A 225 14.85 -12.21 -29.94
C GLY A 225 15.23 -11.34 -28.73
N PRO A 226 16.53 -11.05 -28.53
CA PRO A 226 17.01 -10.33 -27.36
C PRO A 226 16.54 -8.88 -27.29
N VAL A 227 16.02 -8.50 -26.14
CA VAL A 227 15.56 -7.14 -25.85
C VAL A 227 16.45 -6.51 -24.79
N LEU A 228 16.96 -5.32 -25.11
CA LEU A 228 17.72 -4.49 -24.19
C LEU A 228 16.96 -3.21 -23.86
N TRP A 229 16.98 -2.81 -22.60
CA TRP A 229 16.46 -1.52 -22.14
C TRP A 229 17.61 -0.62 -21.70
N TRP A 230 17.61 0.60 -22.24
CA TRP A 230 18.63 1.60 -22.00
C TRP A 230 18.03 2.83 -21.33
N ALA A 231 18.61 3.27 -20.21
CA ALA A 231 18.16 4.44 -19.47
C ALA A 231 18.85 5.73 -19.96
N ASP A 232 18.05 6.75 -20.29
CA ASP A 232 18.50 8.12 -20.54
C ASP A 232 18.18 9.02 -19.35
N THR A 233 19.23 9.51 -18.68
CA THR A 233 19.15 10.40 -17.51
C THR A 233 19.02 11.88 -17.88
N LYS A 234 19.26 12.26 -19.15
CA LYS A 234 19.27 13.66 -19.60
C LYS A 234 17.87 14.23 -19.85
N ALA A 235 16.81 13.44 -19.67
CA ALA A 235 15.44 13.89 -19.91
C ALA A 235 14.98 14.99 -18.92
N GLU A 236 15.57 15.11 -17.72
CA GLU A 236 15.20 16.13 -16.72
C GLU A 236 16.15 17.36 -16.68
N SER A 237 17.25 17.40 -17.43
CA SER A 237 18.21 18.52 -17.38
C SER A 237 17.89 19.67 -18.37
N LYS A 238 16.63 20.09 -18.43
CA LYS A 238 16.20 21.32 -19.11
C LYS A 238 15.38 22.20 -18.17
N GLU A 239 15.97 22.61 -17.06
CA GLU A 239 15.61 23.87 -16.41
C GLU A 239 16.82 24.80 -16.53
N GLY A 240 16.72 25.74 -17.47
CA GLY A 240 17.53 26.96 -17.55
C GLY A 240 16.62 28.16 -17.33
#